data_AF-A0AAD5HJ56-F1
#
_entry.id   AF-A0AAD5HJ56-F1
#
_cell.length_a   1.000
_cell.length_b   1.000
_cell.length_c   1.000
_cell.angle_alpha   90.00
_cell.angle_beta   90.00
_cell.angle_gamma   90.00
#
_symmetry.space_group_name_H-M   'P 1'
#
loop_
_entity.id
_entity.type
_entity.pdbx_description
1 polymer ?
#
loop_
_entity_poly.entity_id
_entity_poly.type
_entity_poly.pdbx_seq_one_letter_code
_entity_poly.pdbx_strand_id
1 'polypeptide(L)' 'RHVTLPKEIAQWIPHSGILADDEWRSLGVKQSYGWVHYMVHAPEPHVLLFKRLKDYQNKV' A
#
# COMPACT_ATOMS: atom_id res chain seq x y z
N ARG A 1 -1.88 6.49 -6.06
CA ARG A 1 -3.07 6.48 -5.20
C ARG A 1 -2.60 6.41 -3.75
N HIS A 2 -3.21 7.13 -2.83
CA HIS A 2 -2.98 6.94 -1.40
C HIS A 2 -4.12 6.13 -0.77
N VAL A 3 -3.82 5.42 0.31
CA VAL A 3 -4.81 4.79 1.19
C VAL A 3 -4.48 5.19 2.61
N THR A 4 -5.47 5.70 3.33
CA THR A 4 -5.35 6.04 4.74
C THR A 4 -5.95 4.90 5.56
N LEU A 5 -5.13 4.31 6.42
CA LEU A 5 -5.54 3.30 7.37
C LEU A 5 -5.94 3.93 8.71
N PRO A 6 -6.78 3.25 9.51
CA PRO A 6 -6.96 3.59 10.92
C PRO A 6 -5.61 3.63 11.64
N LYS A 7 -5.42 4.61 12.54
CA LYS A 7 -4.17 4.78 13.30
C LYS A 7 -3.80 3.54 14.11
N GLU A 8 -4.80 2.79 14.58
CA GLU A 8 -4.63 1.54 15.31
C GLU A 8 -4.02 0.42 14.46
N ILE A 9 -4.21 0.45 13.14
CA ILE A 9 -3.58 -0.53 12.23
C ILE A 9 -2.14 -0.11 11.89
N ALA A 10 -1.86 1.19 11.91
CA ALA A 10 -0.55 1.73 11.54
C ALA A 10 0.59 1.30 12.47
N GLN A 11 0.29 0.96 13.73
CA GLN A 11 1.29 0.44 14.68
C GLN A 11 1.89 -0.90 14.23
N TRP A 12 1.19 -1.65 13.38
CA TRP A 12 1.63 -2.94 12.85
C TRP A 12 2.42 -2.81 11.54
N ILE A 13 2.49 -1.60 10.97
CA ILE A 13 3.22 -1.34 9.75
C ILE A 13 4.71 -1.21 10.10
N PRO A 14 5.60 -2.00 9.50
CA PRO A 14 7.03 -1.85 9.71
C PRO A 14 7.50 -0.46 9.27
N HIS A 15 8.13 0.30 10.18
CA HIS A 15 8.63 1.65 9.90
C HIS A 15 9.63 1.72 8.73
N SER A 16 10.29 0.61 8.40
CA SER A 16 11.35 0.52 7.41
C SER A 16 10.93 -0.12 6.08
N GLY A 17 9.68 -0.58 5.96
CA GLY A 17 9.33 -1.58 4.96
C GLY A 17 8.38 -1.11 3.85
N ILE A 18 8.71 -1.47 2.61
CA ILE A 18 7.70 -1.59 1.55
C ILE A 18 6.95 -2.91 1.77
N LEU A 19 5.62 -2.84 1.67
CA LEU A 19 4.73 -3.98 1.85
C LEU A 19 4.50 -4.69 0.51
N ALA A 20 4.64 -6.01 0.50
CA ALA A 20 4.25 -6.85 -0.64
C ALA A 20 2.72 -6.89 -0.82
N ASP A 21 2.26 -7.37 -1.99
CA ASP A 21 0.82 -7.51 -2.31
C ASP A 21 0.02 -8.20 -1.21
N ASP A 22 0.53 -9.32 -0.70
CA ASP A 22 -0.13 -10.09 0.35
C ASP A 22 -0.14 -9.36 1.70
N GLU A 23 0.96 -8.68 2.05
CA GLU A 23 1.12 -7.96 3.32
C GLU A 23 0.11 -6.82 3.45
N TRP A 24 0.02 -5.94 2.44
CA TRP A 24 -0.93 -4.82 2.53
C TRP A 24 -2.39 -5.27 2.35
N ARG A 25 -2.64 -6.40 1.68
CA ARG A 25 -3.98 -7.00 1.61
C ARG A 25 -4.41 -7.58 2.95
N SER A 26 -3.48 -8.18 3.68
CA SER A 26 -3.71 -8.68 5.04
C SER A 26 -4.05 -7.57 6.03
N LEU A 27 -3.60 -6.33 5.79
CA LEU A 27 -4.04 -5.13 6.52
C LEU A 27 -5.47 -4.67 6.14
N GLY A 28 -6.15 -5.36 5.24
CA GLY A 28 -7.53 -5.06 4.82
C GLY A 28 -7.64 -4.07 3.66
N VAL A 29 -6.52 -3.66 3.04
CA VAL A 29 -6.55 -2.78 1.87
C VAL A 29 -7.08 -3.56 0.66
N LYS A 30 -8.20 -3.09 0.10
CA LYS A 30 -8.84 -3.68 -1.09
C LYS A 30 -8.60 -2.77 -2.30
N GLN A 31 -7.88 -3.29 -3.30
CA GLN A 31 -7.64 -2.63 -4.58
C GLN A 31 -7.71 -3.65 -5.73
N SER A 32 -7.81 -3.17 -6.96
CA SER A 32 -7.66 -4.01 -8.15
C SER A 32 -6.22 -4.51 -8.31
N TYR A 33 -5.98 -5.46 -9.21
CA TYR A 33 -4.63 -5.96 -9.45
C TYR A 33 -3.68 -4.89 -10.01
N GLY A 34 -2.37 -5.08 -9.75
CA GLY A 34 -1.28 -4.29 -10.31
C GLY A 34 -0.83 -3.08 -9.49
N TRP A 35 -1.44 -2.83 -8.33
CA TRP A 35 -0.97 -1.80 -7.40
C TRP A 35 0.22 -2.29 -6.59
N VAL A 36 1.20 -1.41 -6.45
CA VAL A 36 2.45 -1.66 -5.72
C VAL A 36 2.63 -0.55 -4.70
N HIS A 37 2.72 -0.92 -3.42
CA HIS A 37 3.18 -0.01 -2.36
C HIS A 37 4.64 0.32 -2.68
N TYR A 38 4.99 1.61 -2.78
CA TYR A 38 6.32 1.99 -3.29
C TYR A 38 7.13 2.89 -2.35
N MET A 39 6.50 3.46 -1.32
CA MET A 39 7.18 4.26 -0.32
C MET A 39 6.33 4.39 0.95
N VAL A 40 7.02 4.50 2.09
CA VAL A 40 6.42 4.83 3.38
C VAL A 40 6.39 6.35 3.54
N HIS A 41 5.25 6.89 3.96
CA HIS A 41 5.12 8.31 4.30
C HIS A 41 5.49 8.51 5.78
N ALA A 42 6.75 8.89 6.03
CA ALA A 42 7.31 8.94 7.38
C ALA A 42 6.54 9.84 8.39
N PRO A 43 6.02 11.02 8.01
CA PRO A 43 5.22 11.84 8.94
C PRO A 43 3.92 11.18 9.38
N GLU A 44 3.32 10.35 8.52
CA GLU A 44 2.01 9.75 8.74
C GLU A 44 2.04 8.29 8.23
N PRO A 45 2.56 7.34 9.05
CA PRO A 45 2.79 5.95 8.62
C PRO A 45 1.50 5.20 8.26
N HIS A 46 0.36 5.71 8.70
CA HIS A 46 -0.97 5.22 8.35
C HIS A 46 -1.39 5.57 6.92
N VAL A 47 -0.60 6.36 6.18
CA VAL A 47 -0.82 6.68 4.77
C VAL A 47 0.08 5.82 3.89
N LEU A 48 -0.54 4.88 3.18
CA LEU A 48 0.14 4.00 2.23
C LEU A 48 0.10 4.57 0.82
N LEU A 49 1.26 4.60 0.15
CA LEU A 49 1.43 5.19 -1.18
C LEU A 49 1.60 4.12 -2.26
N PHE A 50 0.65 4.06 -3.18
CA PHE A 50 0.61 3.04 -4.24
C PHE A 50 0.83 3.63 -5.63
N LYS A 51 1.54 2.89 -6.48
CA LYS A 51 1.68 3.13 -7.92
C LYS A 51 1.21 1.91 -8.69
N ARG A 52 0.75 2.12 -9.93
CA ARG A 52 0.37 1.06 -10.88
C ARG A 52 0.88 1.43 -12.26
N LEU A 53 1.29 0.44 -13.05
CA LEU A 53 1.68 0.67 -14.44
C LEU A 53 0.49 1.24 -15.22
N LYS A 54 0.73 2.30 -16.01
CA LYS A 54 -0.32 3.00 -16.77
C LYS A 54 -1.09 2.05 -17.70
N ASP A 55 -0.38 1.08 -18.26
CA ASP A 55 -0.90 0.12 -19.24
C ASP A 55 -1.16 -1.27 -18.63
N TYR A 56 -1.25 -1.38 -17.30
CA TYR A 56 -1.34 -2.68 -16.62
C TYR A 56 -2.47 -3.56 -17.16
N GLN A 57 -3.64 -3.00 -17.46
CA GLN A 57 -4.78 -3.79 -17.93
C GLN A 57 -4.64 -4.30 -19.36
N ASN A 58 -3.75 -3.72 -20.17
CA ASN A 58 -3.52 -4.16 -21.55
C ASN A 58 -2.37 -5.17 -21.66
N LYS A 59 -1.66 -5.43 -20.55
CA LYS A 59 -0.49 -6.32 -20.48
C LYS A 59 -0.76 -7.68 -19.83
N VAL A 60 -1.96 -7.89 -19.30
CA VAL A 60 -2.37 -9.10 -18.57
C VAL A 60 -3.41 -9.86 -19.37
#